data_AF-A6ZU68-F1
#
_entry.id   AF-A6ZU68-F1
#
_cell.length_a   1.000
_cell.length_b   1.000
_cell.length_c   1.000
_cell.angle_alpha   90.00
_cell.angle_beta   90.00
_cell.angle_gamma   90.00
#
_symmetry.space_group_name_H-M   'P 1'
#
loop_
_entity.id
_entity.type
_entity.pdbx_description
1 polymer ?
#
loop_
_entity_poly.entity_id
_entity_poly.type
_entity_poly.pdbx_seq_one_letter_code
_entity_poly.pdbx_strand_id
1 'polypeptide(L)'
;METWEVIASVKEATKGLDLSLDHPLIIKSEDVPSNILQLLQQKNRRQLKHICMKSRKEYFLLEEYGPGFWVKWPYNYFNDYSLPERRTEVVTTVERERAKRETLKTWDELKFKELLHLWSEEPKGSCKLEKDKDLKLDMNPPDMKGESKINDYYSDPKEYIESKYYDALFSIHTPLAYFVKSNLVRLKNTCRTKYGSDSYKIAYQAMLQKFLLSIVQFKDRHDNRLLLEPFSSPIADEKRKNCLTKFVIQDENKNSSPLLIYVLY
;
A
#
# COMPACT_ATOMS: atom_id res chain seq x y z
N MET A 1 31.90 27.47 -4.76
CA MET A 1 31.95 26.04 -4.38
C MET A 1 30.57 25.47 -4.66
N GLU A 2 30.48 24.42 -5.47
CA GLU A 2 29.19 23.79 -5.79
C GLU A 2 28.67 23.07 -4.54
N THR A 3 27.59 23.58 -3.96
CA THR A 3 26.98 22.97 -2.77
C THR A 3 25.88 22.02 -3.21
N TRP A 4 26.02 20.75 -2.79
CA TRP A 4 25.00 19.73 -2.94
C TRP A 4 24.23 19.61 -1.63
N GLU A 5 22.93 19.40 -1.72
CA GLU A 5 22.05 19.16 -0.58
C GLU A 5 21.20 17.93 -0.86
N VAL A 6 21.14 16.99 0.10
CA VAL A 6 20.20 15.86 0.03
C VAL A 6 18.86 16.32 0.58
N ILE A 7 17.84 16.36 -0.27
CA ILE A 7 16.49 16.80 0.09
C ILE A 7 15.70 15.65 0.71
N ALA A 8 15.78 14.47 0.09
CA ALA A 8 15.04 13.30 0.52
C ALA A 8 15.76 12.01 0.15
N SER A 9 15.43 10.92 0.84
CA SER A 9 15.88 9.56 0.50
C SER A 9 14.66 8.67 0.46
N VAL A 10 14.41 8.03 -0.68
CA VAL A 10 13.16 7.33 -0.97
C VAL A 10 13.45 5.92 -1.45
N LYS A 11 12.65 4.94 -1.00
CA LYS A 11 12.77 3.54 -1.45
C LYS A 11 12.12 3.33 -2.82
N GLU A 12 11.02 4.03 -3.07
CA GLU A 12 10.31 4.03 -4.35
C GLU A 12 10.45 5.40 -5.00
N ALA A 13 10.55 5.44 -6.34
CA ALA A 13 10.50 6.69 -7.08
C ALA A 13 9.15 7.38 -6.77
N THR A 14 9.21 8.60 -6.24
CA THR A 14 8.03 9.35 -5.84
C THR A 14 7.14 9.62 -7.04
N LYS A 15 5.84 9.34 -6.89
CA LYS A 15 4.84 9.55 -7.96
C LYS A 15 4.84 11.02 -8.38
N GLY A 16 5.02 11.28 -9.68
CA GLY A 16 4.95 12.62 -10.26
C GLY A 16 6.28 13.36 -10.41
N LEU A 17 7.43 12.69 -10.29
CA LEU A 17 8.71 13.22 -10.76
C LEU A 17 9.06 12.63 -12.13
N ASP A 18 9.39 13.48 -13.10
CA ASP A 18 9.79 13.07 -14.45
C ASP A 18 11.31 13.00 -14.57
N LEU A 19 11.83 11.78 -14.59
CA LEU A 19 13.27 11.50 -14.71
C LEU A 19 13.66 11.40 -16.17
N SER A 20 14.74 12.07 -16.56
CA SER A 20 15.33 11.91 -17.89
C SER A 20 16.05 10.56 -17.97
N LEU A 21 15.37 9.54 -18.53
CA LEU A 21 15.92 8.20 -18.70
C LEU A 21 16.95 8.11 -19.83
N ASP A 22 16.94 9.06 -20.76
CA ASP A 22 17.77 9.02 -21.97
C ASP A 22 19.24 9.40 -21.73
N HIS A 23 19.52 10.09 -20.62
CA HIS A 23 20.84 10.68 -20.35
C HIS A 23 21.29 10.50 -18.87
N PRO A 24 21.44 9.27 -18.36
CA PRO A 24 22.08 9.04 -17.06
C PRO A 24 23.56 9.42 -17.09
N LEU A 25 24.04 10.03 -16.01
CA LEU A 25 25.46 10.33 -15.82
C LEU A 25 26.03 9.44 -14.73
N ILE A 26 27.16 8.77 -15.01
CA ILE A 26 27.88 7.98 -14.01
C ILE A 26 28.92 8.89 -13.34
N ILE A 27 28.91 8.91 -12.01
CA ILE A 27 29.78 9.74 -11.18
C ILE A 27 30.58 8.82 -10.25
N LYS A 28 31.87 9.10 -10.08
CA LYS A 28 32.69 8.39 -9.09
C LYS A 28 32.35 8.90 -7.69
N SER A 29 32.45 8.02 -6.69
CA SER A 29 32.25 8.41 -5.30
C SER A 29 33.20 9.53 -4.85
N GLU A 30 34.38 9.62 -5.45
CA GLU A 30 35.37 10.68 -5.19
C GLU A 30 34.87 12.08 -5.63
N ASP A 31 34.01 12.14 -6.64
CA ASP A 31 33.47 13.39 -7.17
C ASP A 31 32.24 13.88 -6.37
N VAL A 32 31.73 13.05 -5.44
CA VAL A 32 30.61 13.41 -4.56
C VAL A 32 31.17 14.16 -3.34
N PRO A 33 30.59 15.32 -2.96
CA PRO A 33 31.05 16.07 -1.79
C PRO A 33 31.09 15.20 -0.51
N SER A 34 32.20 15.24 0.23
CA SER A 34 32.48 14.32 1.34
C SER A 34 31.41 14.32 2.45
N ASN A 35 30.78 15.47 2.69
CA ASN A 35 29.67 15.63 3.63
C ASN A 35 28.41 14.86 3.19
N ILE A 36 28.12 14.88 1.88
CA ILE A 36 27.02 14.14 1.28
C ILE A 36 27.36 12.67 1.26
N LEU A 37 28.57 12.33 0.82
CA LEU A 37 29.04 10.95 0.80
C LEU A 37 28.84 10.31 2.18
N GLN A 38 29.36 10.91 3.26
CA GLN A 38 29.22 10.39 4.63
C GLN A 38 27.76 10.15 5.03
N LEU A 39 26.84 11.07 4.68
CA LEU A 39 25.41 10.92 4.95
C LEU A 39 24.78 9.77 4.16
N LEU A 40 25.15 9.62 2.88
CA LEU A 40 24.74 8.48 2.06
C LEU A 40 25.34 7.17 2.57
N GLN A 41 26.57 7.22 3.11
CA GLN A 41 27.27 6.04 3.65
C GLN A 41 26.61 5.45 4.90
N GLN A 42 25.91 6.27 5.67
CA GLN A 42 25.17 5.86 6.86
C GLN A 42 23.82 5.20 6.52
N LYS A 43 23.24 5.49 5.34
CA LYS A 43 21.93 5.00 4.92
C LYS A 43 22.05 3.71 4.08
N ASN A 44 20.92 2.99 3.91
CA ASN A 44 20.89 1.77 3.11
C ASN A 44 20.97 2.08 1.60
N ARG A 45 22.21 2.19 1.09
CA ARG A 45 22.54 2.74 -0.24
C ARG A 45 21.89 2.06 -1.45
N ARG A 46 21.60 0.75 -1.35
CA ARG A 46 21.10 -0.03 -2.50
C ARG A 46 19.61 0.01 -2.68
N GLN A 47 18.88 0.14 -1.58
CA GLN A 47 17.43 0.18 -1.60
C GLN A 47 16.89 1.62 -1.60
N LEU A 48 17.75 2.61 -1.34
CA LEU A 48 17.37 4.01 -1.27
C LEU A 48 17.92 4.77 -2.47
N LYS A 49 17.05 5.58 -3.05
CA LYS A 49 17.37 6.57 -4.07
C LYS A 49 17.36 7.94 -3.42
N HIS A 50 18.38 8.74 -3.68
CA HIS A 50 18.60 9.99 -2.97
C HIS A 50 18.29 11.18 -3.87
N ILE A 51 17.34 12.02 -3.47
CA ILE A 51 16.99 13.23 -4.20
C ILE A 51 17.92 14.34 -3.72
N CYS A 52 18.72 14.86 -4.64
CA CYS A 52 19.74 15.86 -4.38
C CYS A 52 19.47 17.13 -5.18
N MET A 53 19.93 18.25 -4.65
CA MET A 53 19.89 19.55 -5.31
C MET A 53 21.30 20.13 -5.40
N LYS A 54 21.66 20.62 -6.59
CA LYS A 54 22.88 21.36 -6.88
C LYS A 54 22.54 22.82 -7.19
N SER A 55 23.21 23.73 -6.50
CA SER A 55 23.16 25.18 -6.77
C SER A 55 21.74 25.79 -6.85
N ARG A 56 20.78 25.26 -6.07
CA ARG A 56 19.38 25.72 -5.96
C ARG A 56 18.52 25.71 -7.24
N LYS A 57 19.01 25.14 -8.34
CA LYS A 57 18.30 25.14 -9.63
C LYS A 57 18.28 23.77 -10.30
N GLU A 58 19.20 22.88 -9.94
CA GLU A 58 19.33 21.58 -10.56
C GLU A 58 18.99 20.50 -9.54
N TYR A 59 17.91 19.78 -9.81
CA TYR A 59 17.51 18.61 -9.01
C TYR A 59 17.89 17.34 -9.77
N PHE A 60 18.36 16.34 -9.04
CA PHE A 60 18.69 15.05 -9.60
C PHE A 60 18.50 13.94 -8.59
N LEU A 61 18.27 12.74 -9.09
CA LEU A 61 18.25 11.52 -8.30
C LEU A 61 19.62 10.86 -8.36
N LEU A 62 20.12 10.41 -7.22
CA LEU A 62 21.37 9.69 -7.07
C LEU A 62 21.07 8.26 -6.61
N GLU A 63 21.54 7.28 -7.38
CA GLU A 63 21.35 5.84 -7.12
C GLU A 63 22.71 5.15 -7.13
N GLU A 64 22.98 4.24 -6.18
CA GLU A 64 24.28 3.56 -6.10
C GLU A 64 24.45 2.57 -7.27
N TYR A 65 25.58 2.66 -7.97
CA TYR A 65 25.94 1.76 -9.08
C TYR A 65 27.13 0.88 -8.69
N GLY A 66 26.89 -0.01 -7.72
CA GLY A 66 27.95 -0.86 -7.20
C GLY A 66 29.02 -0.10 -6.40
N PRO A 67 30.13 -0.77 -6.06
CA PRO A 67 31.17 -0.18 -5.22
C PRO A 67 31.86 0.99 -5.92
N GLY A 68 31.75 2.20 -5.36
CA GLY A 68 32.53 3.36 -5.78
C GLY A 68 31.90 4.20 -6.89
N PHE A 69 30.74 3.83 -7.45
CA PHE A 69 30.07 4.60 -8.49
C PHE A 69 28.62 4.91 -8.13
N TRP A 70 28.12 6.03 -8.68
CA TRP A 70 26.75 6.50 -8.53
C TRP A 70 26.18 6.85 -9.90
N VAL A 71 24.90 6.54 -10.12
CA VAL A 71 24.15 7.05 -11.26
C VAL A 71 23.42 8.33 -10.83
N LYS A 72 23.68 9.41 -11.56
CA LYS A 72 22.95 10.68 -11.49
C LYS A 72 21.90 10.70 -12.60
N TRP A 73 20.64 10.78 -12.20
CA TRP A 73 19.50 10.96 -13.09
C TRP A 73 18.99 12.40 -12.98
N PRO A 74 19.09 13.22 -14.03
CA PRO A 74 18.52 14.55 -14.02
C PRO A 74 16.99 14.49 -14.10
N TYR A 75 16.32 15.43 -13.44
CA TYR A 75 14.87 15.60 -13.60
C TYR A 75 14.58 16.54 -14.78
N ASN A 76 13.64 16.16 -15.66
CA ASN A 76 13.08 17.04 -16.68
C ASN A 76 12.15 18.08 -16.06
N TYR A 77 11.35 17.62 -15.10
CA TYR A 77 10.44 18.44 -14.31
C TYR A 77 10.46 17.99 -12.85
N PHE A 78 10.69 18.94 -11.95
CA PHE A 78 10.74 18.69 -10.52
C PHE A 78 9.60 19.42 -9.82
N ASN A 79 8.85 18.69 -9.01
CA ASN A 79 7.77 19.23 -8.20
C ASN A 79 8.03 18.95 -6.72
N ASP A 80 8.30 20.00 -5.95
CA ASP A 80 8.57 19.93 -4.52
C ASP A 80 7.40 19.31 -3.72
N TYR A 81 6.15 19.47 -4.20
CA TYR A 81 4.95 18.93 -3.55
C TYR A 81 4.87 17.40 -3.59
N SER A 82 5.63 16.75 -4.49
CA SER A 82 5.67 15.29 -4.62
C SER A 82 6.69 14.64 -3.68
N LEU A 83 7.46 15.43 -2.94
CA LEU A 83 8.43 14.92 -1.98
C LEU A 83 7.73 14.41 -0.72
N PRO A 84 8.13 13.26 -0.16
CA PRO A 84 7.64 12.84 1.14
C PRO A 84 8.02 13.89 2.19
N GLU A 85 7.11 14.16 3.13
CA GLU A 85 7.39 15.04 4.26
C GLU A 85 8.70 14.58 4.94
N ARG A 86 9.56 15.54 5.31
CA ARG A 86 10.95 15.40 5.83
C ARG A 86 11.16 14.42 7.01
N ARG A 87 10.16 13.66 7.43
CA ARG A 87 10.15 12.82 8.65
C ARG A 87 10.12 11.31 8.43
N THR A 88 10.16 10.79 7.22
CA THR A 88 10.27 9.33 7.01
C THR A 88 11.73 8.92 6.85
N GLU A 89 12.54 9.15 7.89
CA GLU A 89 13.78 8.39 8.03
C GLU A 89 13.40 6.95 8.40
N VAL A 90 13.21 6.11 7.38
CA VAL A 90 13.10 4.67 7.57
C VAL A 90 14.50 4.16 7.94
N VAL A 91 14.82 4.21 9.23
CA VAL A 91 15.98 3.55 9.81
C VAL A 91 15.68 2.05 9.80
N THR A 92 16.01 1.36 8.71
CA THR A 92 16.15 -0.10 8.74
C THR A 92 17.57 -0.43 9.21
N THR A 93 17.65 -1.18 10.31
CA THR A 93 18.84 -1.74 10.95
C THR A 93 19.91 -2.21 9.95
N VAL A 94 21.08 -1.56 10.00
CA VAL A 94 22.12 -1.56 8.93
C VAL A 94 23.20 -2.64 9.10
N GLU A 95 23.22 -3.38 10.21
CA GLU A 95 24.42 -4.17 10.56
C GLU A 95 24.64 -5.41 9.68
N ARG A 96 23.57 -6.11 9.26
CA ARG A 96 23.72 -7.43 8.62
C ARG A 96 24.28 -7.39 7.21
N GLU A 97 24.13 -6.27 6.51
CA GLU A 97 24.54 -6.16 5.11
C GLU A 97 25.94 -5.58 4.94
N ARG A 98 26.52 -4.86 5.92
CA ARG A 98 27.86 -4.26 5.78
C ARG A 98 28.94 -5.30 5.44
N ALA A 99 28.88 -6.48 6.06
CA ALA A 99 29.91 -7.51 5.93
C ALA A 99 29.97 -8.23 4.56
N LYS A 100 28.89 -8.21 3.76
CA LYS A 100 28.89 -8.81 2.40
C LYS A 100 29.30 -7.81 1.30
N ARG A 101 29.53 -6.54 1.64
CA ARG A 101 29.70 -5.45 0.67
C ARG A 101 31.12 -5.33 0.13
N GLU A 102 32.12 -5.72 0.91
CA GLU A 102 33.55 -5.52 0.56
C GLU A 102 34.08 -6.50 -0.49
N THR A 103 33.30 -7.52 -0.87
CA THR A 103 33.75 -8.62 -1.74
C THR A 103 33.11 -8.66 -3.13
N LEU A 104 32.25 -7.69 -3.46
CA LEU A 104 31.62 -7.64 -4.78
C LEU A 104 32.56 -6.96 -5.77
N LYS A 105 32.96 -7.70 -6.81
CA LYS A 105 33.58 -7.17 -8.02
C LYS A 105 32.79 -5.98 -8.54
N THR A 106 33.47 -5.01 -9.15
CA THR A 106 32.82 -3.85 -9.76
C THR A 106 31.77 -4.32 -10.78
N TRP A 107 30.65 -3.61 -10.86
CA TRP A 107 29.47 -4.06 -11.61
C TRP A 107 29.69 -4.15 -13.13
N ASP A 108 30.77 -3.54 -13.63
CA ASP A 108 31.26 -3.68 -15.00
C ASP A 108 31.76 -5.09 -15.33
N GLU A 109 32.25 -5.84 -14.33
CA GLU A 109 32.72 -7.22 -14.50
C GLU A 109 31.59 -8.25 -14.41
N LEU A 110 30.42 -7.86 -13.89
CA LEU A 110 29.30 -8.75 -13.61
C LEU A 110 28.30 -8.76 -14.78
N LYS A 111 27.80 -9.94 -15.13
CA LYS A 111 26.67 -10.03 -16.07
C LYS A 111 25.39 -9.55 -15.39
N PHE A 112 24.48 -8.91 -16.12
CA PHE A 112 23.20 -8.45 -15.57
C PHE A 112 22.44 -9.53 -14.77
N LYS A 113 22.47 -10.79 -15.24
CA LYS A 113 21.85 -11.93 -14.52
C LYS A 113 22.44 -12.17 -13.14
N GLU A 114 23.73 -11.91 -12.97
CA GLU A 114 24.44 -12.05 -11.70
C GLU A 114 24.04 -10.95 -10.74
N LEU A 115 23.54 -9.80 -11.20
CA LEU A 115 23.04 -8.72 -10.34
C LEU A 115 21.61 -8.99 -9.83
N LEU A 116 20.85 -9.89 -10.47
CA LEU A 116 19.43 -10.14 -10.15
C LEU A 116 19.17 -10.54 -8.70
N HIS A 117 20.11 -11.25 -8.06
CA HIS A 117 19.98 -11.63 -6.66
C HIS A 117 19.90 -10.42 -5.70
N LEU A 118 20.40 -9.25 -6.12
CA LEU A 118 20.37 -8.02 -5.34
C LEU A 118 18.98 -7.38 -5.27
N TRP A 119 18.11 -7.65 -6.26
CA TRP A 119 16.73 -7.17 -6.31
C TRP A 119 15.71 -8.26 -5.97
N SER A 120 16.16 -9.37 -5.40
CA SER A 120 15.25 -10.40 -4.92
C SER A 120 14.40 -9.84 -3.78
N GLU A 121 13.11 -10.19 -3.78
CA GLU A 121 12.24 -9.84 -2.66
C GLU A 121 12.84 -10.36 -1.35
N GLU A 122 12.79 -9.54 -0.30
CA GLU A 122 13.19 -10.01 1.02
C GLU A 122 12.35 -11.24 1.35
N PRO A 123 12.98 -12.40 1.61
CA PRO A 123 12.23 -13.57 2.00
C PRO A 123 11.46 -13.18 3.24
N LYS A 124 10.12 -13.22 3.17
CA LYS A 124 9.25 -12.99 4.33
C LYS A 124 9.87 -13.76 5.47
N GLY A 125 10.40 -13.03 6.46
CA GLY A 125 11.15 -13.63 7.54
C GLY A 125 10.35 -14.83 8.01
N SER A 126 10.94 -16.02 7.91
CA SER A 126 10.44 -17.13 8.67
C SER A 126 10.45 -16.62 10.10
N CYS A 127 9.28 -16.32 10.65
CA CYS A 127 9.12 -16.32 12.09
C CYS A 127 9.70 -17.66 12.50
N LYS A 128 10.90 -17.63 13.07
CA LYS A 128 11.39 -18.70 13.89
C LYS A 128 10.36 -18.76 15.01
N LEU A 129 9.32 -19.57 14.80
CA LEU A 129 8.64 -20.26 15.87
C LEU A 129 9.76 -21.05 16.54
N GLU A 130 10.41 -20.41 17.50
CA GLU A 130 10.96 -21.16 18.61
C GLU A 130 9.83 -22.09 19.03
N LYS A 131 10.13 -23.39 19.03
CA LYS A 131 9.28 -24.39 19.63
C LYS A 131 9.25 -24.09 21.12
N ASP A 132 8.50 -23.06 21.49
CA ASP A 132 8.08 -22.85 22.86
C ASP A 132 7.18 -24.03 23.21
N LYS A 133 7.75 -24.87 24.05
CA LYS A 133 7.04 -25.90 24.79
C LYS A 133 5.84 -25.25 25.46
N ASP A 134 4.65 -25.72 25.12
CA ASP A 134 3.43 -25.63 25.93
C ASP A 134 3.04 -24.25 26.50
N LEU A 135 3.25 -23.17 25.75
CA LEU A 135 2.48 -21.95 25.98
C LEU A 135 1.14 -22.08 25.25
N LYS A 136 0.15 -22.67 25.94
CA LYS A 136 -1.26 -22.40 25.62
C LYS A 136 -1.47 -20.91 25.79
N LEU A 137 -1.39 -20.16 24.69
CA LEU A 137 -1.82 -18.77 24.64
C LEU A 137 -3.30 -18.74 25.04
N ASP A 138 -3.59 -18.18 26.21
CA ASP A 138 -4.94 -17.75 26.54
C ASP A 138 -5.23 -16.49 25.71
N MET A 139 -5.98 -16.67 24.62
CA MET A 139 -6.33 -15.61 23.68
C MET A 139 -7.52 -14.78 24.15
N ASN A 140 -7.88 -14.85 25.44
CA ASN A 140 -8.90 -13.98 26.01
C ASN A 140 -8.29 -12.59 26.31
N PRO A 141 -8.76 -11.50 25.67
CA PRO A 141 -8.30 -10.16 26.01
C PRO A 141 -8.69 -9.82 27.46
N PRO A 142 -7.90 -8.99 28.18
CA PRO A 142 -7.98 -8.88 29.64
C PRO A 142 -9.29 -8.33 30.23
N ASP A 143 -10.25 -7.89 29.41
CA ASP A 143 -11.47 -7.21 29.87
C ASP A 143 -12.77 -7.62 29.14
N MET A 144 -12.78 -8.72 28.37
CA MET A 144 -14.03 -9.21 27.80
C MET A 144 -14.73 -10.17 28.75
N LYS A 145 -15.64 -9.63 29.57
CA LYS A 145 -16.87 -10.37 29.94
C LYS A 145 -17.44 -10.93 28.64
N GLY A 146 -17.56 -12.25 28.57
CA GLY A 146 -17.82 -13.01 27.36
C GLY A 146 -19.04 -12.51 26.58
N GLU A 147 -18.78 -11.64 25.60
CA GLU A 147 -19.56 -11.53 24.39
C GLU A 147 -18.56 -11.55 23.25
N SER A 148 -18.13 -12.77 22.90
CA SER A 148 -17.70 -12.97 21.52
C SER A 148 -18.92 -12.62 20.66
N LYS A 149 -18.91 -11.43 20.05
CA LYS A 149 -19.79 -11.14 18.92
C LYS A 149 -19.32 -12.01 17.77
N ILE A 150 -19.55 -13.31 17.88
CA ILE A 150 -19.86 -14.14 16.74
C ILE A 150 -20.98 -13.36 16.07
N ASN A 151 -20.67 -12.73 14.93
CA ASN A 151 -21.66 -12.03 14.12
C ASN A 151 -22.64 -13.11 13.61
N ASP A 152 -23.60 -13.46 14.47
CA ASP A 152 -24.72 -14.38 14.24
C ASP A 152 -25.84 -13.73 13.44
N TYR A 153 -25.66 -12.49 12.99
CA TYR A 153 -26.78 -11.70 12.50
C TYR A 153 -27.31 -12.06 11.11
N TYR A 154 -26.63 -12.92 10.33
CA TYR A 154 -27.14 -13.30 9.01
C TYR A 154 -27.05 -14.81 8.78
N SER A 155 -28.12 -15.50 9.17
CA SER A 155 -28.33 -16.91 8.83
C SER A 155 -28.67 -17.09 7.35
N ASP A 156 -29.29 -16.08 6.71
CA ASP A 156 -29.58 -16.13 5.28
C ASP A 156 -28.38 -15.63 4.43
N PRO A 157 -27.89 -16.43 3.46
CA PRO A 157 -26.78 -16.03 2.59
C PRO A 157 -27.03 -14.74 1.80
N LYS A 158 -28.30 -14.41 1.49
CA LYS A 158 -28.63 -13.20 0.72
C LYS A 158 -28.44 -11.94 1.56
N GLU A 159 -28.88 -11.96 2.80
CA GLU A 159 -28.66 -10.86 3.75
C GLU A 159 -27.17 -10.72 4.10
N TYR A 160 -26.47 -11.85 4.24
CA TYR A 160 -25.02 -11.85 4.49
C TYR A 160 -24.24 -11.14 3.37
N ILE A 161 -24.50 -11.50 2.10
CA ILE A 161 -23.80 -10.86 0.98
C ILE A 161 -24.20 -9.40 0.81
N GLU A 162 -25.47 -9.06 1.07
CA GLU A 162 -25.93 -7.68 1.05
C GLU A 162 -25.21 -6.83 2.09
N SER A 163 -25.16 -7.32 3.33
CA SER A 163 -24.42 -6.68 4.41
C SER A 163 -22.96 -6.48 4.02
N LYS A 164 -22.28 -7.54 3.54
CA LYS A 164 -20.85 -7.47 3.22
C LYS A 164 -20.50 -6.69 1.97
N TYR A 165 -21.39 -6.62 0.99
CA TYR A 165 -21.22 -5.76 -0.19
C TYR A 165 -21.28 -4.29 0.20
N TYR A 166 -22.31 -3.88 0.94
CA TYR A 166 -22.44 -2.49 1.39
C TYR A 166 -21.43 -2.12 2.48
N ASP A 167 -20.98 -3.08 3.29
CA ASP A 167 -19.85 -2.89 4.22
C ASP A 167 -18.56 -2.60 3.45
N ALA A 168 -18.27 -3.35 2.37
CA ALA A 168 -17.08 -3.09 1.55
C ALA A 168 -17.15 -1.75 0.80
N LEU A 169 -18.36 -1.32 0.42
CA LEU A 169 -18.58 -0.06 -0.29
C LEU A 169 -18.49 1.16 0.62
N PHE A 170 -19.18 1.13 1.77
CA PHE A 170 -19.30 2.29 2.67
C PHE A 170 -18.22 2.31 3.77
N SER A 171 -17.57 1.18 4.06
CA SER A 171 -16.42 1.13 4.97
C SER A 171 -15.13 1.40 4.20
N ILE A 172 -14.93 2.65 3.80
CA ILE A 172 -13.84 3.11 2.90
C ILE A 172 -12.43 2.72 3.39
N HIS A 173 -12.26 2.59 4.71
CA HIS A 173 -10.99 2.20 5.33
C HIS A 173 -10.74 0.68 5.32
N THR A 174 -11.72 -0.13 4.91
CA THR A 174 -11.61 -1.58 4.87
C THR A 174 -11.01 -2.02 3.53
N PRO A 175 -9.88 -2.75 3.52
CA PRO A 175 -9.28 -3.24 2.28
C PRO A 175 -10.23 -4.19 1.54
N LEU A 176 -10.38 -3.99 0.22
CA LEU A 176 -11.21 -4.87 -0.63
C LEU A 176 -10.74 -6.33 -0.61
N ALA A 177 -9.46 -6.57 -0.32
CA ALA A 177 -8.90 -7.91 -0.12
C ALA A 177 -9.66 -8.71 0.96
N TYR A 178 -10.17 -8.06 2.01
CA TYR A 178 -10.98 -8.70 3.04
C TYR A 178 -12.31 -9.22 2.47
N PHE A 179 -12.96 -8.42 1.61
CA PHE A 179 -14.18 -8.85 0.92
C PHE A 179 -13.93 -10.08 0.05
N VAL A 180 -12.86 -10.08 -0.73
CA VAL A 180 -12.54 -11.18 -1.65
C VAL A 180 -12.10 -12.46 -0.92
N LYS A 181 -11.19 -12.35 0.07
CA LYS A 181 -10.58 -13.52 0.71
C LYS A 181 -11.39 -14.08 1.87
N SER A 182 -12.18 -13.25 2.55
CA SER A 182 -13.00 -13.69 3.68
C SER A 182 -14.47 -13.82 3.28
N ASN A 183 -15.11 -12.72 2.84
CA ASN A 183 -16.55 -12.68 2.68
C ASN A 183 -17.04 -13.54 1.49
N LEU A 184 -16.41 -13.42 0.32
CA LEU A 184 -16.78 -14.24 -0.85
C LEU A 184 -16.50 -15.73 -0.64
N VAL A 185 -15.40 -16.06 0.06
CA VAL A 185 -15.07 -17.46 0.39
C VAL A 185 -16.11 -18.04 1.35
N ARG A 186 -16.50 -17.29 2.40
CA ARG A 186 -17.55 -17.71 3.33
C ARG A 186 -18.88 -17.90 2.60
N LEU A 187 -19.30 -16.94 1.76
CA LEU A 187 -20.51 -17.06 0.95
C LEU A 187 -20.47 -18.31 0.06
N LYS A 188 -19.35 -18.53 -0.65
CA LYS A 188 -19.17 -19.70 -1.52
C LYS A 188 -19.31 -21.01 -0.74
N ASN A 189 -18.71 -21.10 0.44
CA ASN A 189 -18.82 -22.28 1.30
C ASN A 189 -20.25 -22.48 1.79
N THR A 190 -20.93 -21.42 2.22
CA THR A 190 -22.35 -21.50 2.63
C THR A 190 -23.24 -21.96 1.47
N CYS A 191 -23.00 -21.47 0.25
CA CYS A 191 -23.71 -21.94 -0.94
C CYS A 191 -23.45 -23.43 -1.21
N ARG A 192 -22.20 -23.86 -1.08
CA ARG A 192 -21.81 -25.26 -1.28
C ARG A 192 -22.49 -26.19 -0.27
N THR A 193 -22.62 -25.76 0.99
CA THR A 193 -23.32 -26.51 2.03
C THR A 193 -24.83 -26.52 1.81
N LYS A 194 -25.44 -25.38 1.43
CA LYS A 194 -26.90 -25.25 1.30
C LYS A 194 -27.47 -25.86 0.01
N TYR A 195 -26.74 -25.79 -1.10
CA TYR A 195 -27.22 -26.20 -2.44
C TYR A 195 -26.47 -27.41 -3.03
N GLY A 196 -25.49 -27.97 -2.29
CA GLY A 196 -24.69 -29.12 -2.74
C GLY A 196 -23.60 -28.77 -3.77
N SER A 197 -22.65 -29.69 -3.97
CA SER A 197 -21.47 -29.47 -4.83
C SER A 197 -21.78 -29.20 -6.30
N ASP A 198 -22.92 -29.65 -6.79
CA ASP A 198 -23.19 -29.69 -8.22
C ASP A 198 -23.94 -28.44 -8.68
N SER A 199 -24.80 -27.87 -7.82
CA SER A 199 -25.65 -26.71 -8.16
C SER A 199 -25.24 -25.39 -7.50
N TYR A 200 -24.35 -25.41 -6.49
CA TYR A 200 -24.01 -24.19 -5.73
C TYR A 200 -23.44 -23.05 -6.58
N LYS A 201 -22.78 -23.35 -7.69
CA LYS A 201 -22.19 -22.33 -8.57
C LYS A 201 -23.26 -21.41 -9.15
N ILE A 202 -24.41 -21.98 -9.54
CA ILE A 202 -25.54 -21.24 -10.13
C ILE A 202 -26.16 -20.33 -9.06
N ALA A 203 -26.43 -20.87 -7.88
CA ALA A 203 -26.99 -20.09 -6.77
C ALA A 203 -26.03 -18.99 -6.29
N TYR A 204 -24.74 -19.29 -6.20
CA TYR A 204 -23.69 -18.33 -5.84
C TYR A 204 -23.60 -17.19 -6.86
N GLN A 205 -23.59 -17.52 -8.15
CA GLN A 205 -23.57 -16.53 -9.23
C GLN A 205 -24.81 -15.64 -9.20
N ALA A 206 -26.01 -16.22 -9.03
CA ALA A 206 -27.25 -15.47 -8.95
C ALA A 206 -27.27 -14.47 -7.78
N MET A 207 -26.69 -14.85 -6.63
CA MET A 207 -26.55 -13.95 -5.48
C MET A 207 -25.58 -12.80 -5.73
N LEU A 208 -24.45 -13.05 -6.42
CA LEU A 208 -23.54 -11.98 -6.82
C LEU A 208 -24.15 -11.05 -7.87
N GLN A 209 -24.91 -11.62 -8.82
CA GLN A 209 -25.53 -10.88 -9.91
C GLN A 209 -26.53 -9.83 -9.41
N LYS A 210 -27.14 -10.02 -8.23
CA LYS A 210 -28.00 -9.01 -7.57
C LYS A 210 -27.31 -7.66 -7.39
N PHE A 211 -25.99 -7.65 -7.19
CA PHE A 211 -25.19 -6.44 -6.94
C PHE A 211 -24.43 -5.96 -8.17
N LEU A 212 -24.53 -6.69 -9.30
CA LEU A 212 -23.92 -6.30 -10.55
C LEU A 212 -24.77 -5.23 -11.23
N LEU A 213 -24.15 -4.09 -11.54
CA LEU A 213 -24.81 -3.00 -12.23
C LEU A 213 -24.43 -3.02 -13.70
N SER A 214 -25.41 -2.77 -14.57
CA SER A 214 -25.10 -2.38 -15.95
C SER A 214 -24.41 -1.02 -15.98
N ILE A 215 -23.70 -0.71 -17.07
CA ILE A 215 -23.03 0.59 -17.24
C ILE A 215 -24.00 1.76 -17.09
N VAL A 216 -25.24 1.61 -17.58
CA VAL A 216 -26.30 2.62 -17.46
C VAL A 216 -26.67 2.85 -16.00
N GLN A 217 -26.92 1.78 -15.24
CA GLN A 217 -27.27 1.87 -13.81
C GLN A 217 -26.11 2.37 -12.95
N PHE A 218 -24.88 2.02 -13.31
CA PHE A 218 -23.68 2.54 -12.64
C PHE A 218 -23.59 4.05 -12.84
N LYS A 219 -23.67 4.52 -14.09
CA LYS A 219 -23.63 5.95 -14.40
C LYS A 219 -24.73 6.72 -13.68
N ASP A 220 -25.97 6.24 -13.76
CA ASP A 220 -27.11 6.85 -13.08
C ASP A 220 -26.92 6.93 -11.56
N ARG A 221 -26.47 5.83 -10.92
CA ARG A 221 -26.20 5.79 -9.49
C ARG A 221 -25.16 6.82 -9.05
N HIS A 222 -24.08 6.97 -9.81
CA HIS A 222 -22.96 7.83 -9.44
C HIS A 222 -23.20 9.30 -9.82
N ASP A 223 -23.67 9.57 -11.05
CA ASP A 223 -23.96 10.94 -11.52
C ASP A 223 -25.06 11.61 -10.69
N ASN A 224 -26.12 10.87 -10.36
CA ASN A 224 -27.24 11.38 -9.55
C ASN A 224 -27.02 11.21 -8.04
N ARG A 225 -25.85 10.74 -7.61
CA ARG A 225 -25.48 10.57 -6.19
C ARG A 225 -26.48 9.75 -5.38
N LEU A 226 -27.07 8.72 -5.99
CA LEU A 226 -28.07 7.86 -5.35
C LEU A 226 -27.52 7.10 -4.12
N LEU A 227 -26.19 7.01 -3.98
CA LEU A 227 -25.52 6.48 -2.79
C LEU A 227 -25.73 7.34 -1.53
N LEU A 228 -26.13 8.60 -1.67
CA LEU A 228 -26.47 9.49 -0.57
C LEU A 228 -27.95 9.38 -0.16
N GLU A 229 -28.80 8.83 -1.02
CA GLU A 229 -30.23 8.67 -0.73
C GLU A 229 -30.49 7.45 0.18
N PRO A 230 -31.59 7.45 0.94
CA PRO A 230 -31.97 6.30 1.75
C PRO A 230 -32.22 5.05 0.90
N PHE A 231 -31.60 3.93 1.29
CA PHE A 231 -31.88 2.64 0.65
C PHE A 231 -33.20 2.06 1.20
N SER A 232 -33.94 1.37 0.33
CA SER A 232 -35.14 0.62 0.74
C SER A 232 -34.82 -0.55 1.67
N SER A 233 -33.62 -1.12 1.55
CA SER A 233 -33.14 -2.15 2.46
C SER A 233 -32.48 -1.54 3.70
N PRO A 234 -32.91 -1.93 4.92
CA PRO A 234 -32.34 -1.40 6.15
C PRO A 234 -30.87 -1.79 6.33
N ILE A 235 -30.45 -2.94 5.81
CA ILE A 235 -29.06 -3.42 5.89
C ILE A 235 -28.13 -2.47 5.13
N ALA A 236 -28.53 -2.09 3.91
CA ALA A 236 -27.79 -1.16 3.08
C ALA A 236 -27.79 0.25 3.67
N ASP A 237 -28.95 0.71 4.15
CA ASP A 237 -29.13 2.06 4.68
C ASP A 237 -28.36 2.27 6.00
N GLU A 238 -28.24 1.24 6.85
CA GLU A 238 -27.41 1.30 8.05
C GLU A 238 -25.94 1.58 7.71
N LYS A 239 -25.39 0.86 6.72
CA LYS A 239 -24.00 1.06 6.26
C LYS A 239 -23.79 2.45 5.66
N ARG A 240 -24.75 2.93 4.87
CA ARG A 240 -24.76 4.29 4.33
C ARG A 240 -24.75 5.34 5.44
N LYS A 241 -25.69 5.23 6.39
CA LYS A 241 -25.81 6.15 7.55
C LYS A 241 -24.52 6.19 8.36
N ASN A 242 -23.94 5.04 8.67
CA ASN A 242 -22.68 4.98 9.42
C ASN A 242 -21.54 5.69 8.69
N CYS A 243 -21.46 5.57 7.37
CA CYS A 243 -20.49 6.31 6.55
C CYS A 243 -20.74 7.81 6.59
N LEU A 244 -21.98 8.26 6.35
CA LEU A 244 -22.35 9.67 6.41
C LEU A 244 -22.09 10.28 7.79
N THR A 245 -22.48 9.59 8.85
CA THR A 245 -22.26 10.06 10.22
C THR A 245 -20.77 10.23 10.50
N LYS A 246 -19.96 9.24 10.12
CA LYS A 246 -18.51 9.24 10.38
C LYS A 246 -17.75 10.34 9.63
N PHE A 247 -18.14 10.64 8.40
CA PHE A 247 -17.35 11.50 7.52
C PHE A 247 -18.01 12.83 7.14
N VAL A 248 -19.28 13.04 7.50
CA VAL A 248 -20.01 14.29 7.21
C VAL A 248 -20.55 14.94 8.49
N ILE A 249 -21.06 14.15 9.45
CA ILE A 249 -21.75 14.70 10.64
C ILE A 249 -20.81 14.87 11.83
N GLN A 250 -19.92 13.90 12.09
CA GLN A 250 -19.00 13.91 13.24
C GLN A 250 -17.63 14.53 12.92
N ASP A 251 -17.41 14.98 11.68
CA ASP A 251 -16.16 15.62 11.25
C ASP A 251 -16.27 17.14 11.42
N GLU A 252 -16.42 17.60 12.67
CA GLU A 252 -16.28 19.02 13.01
C GLU A 252 -14.78 19.39 13.01
N ASN A 253 -14.30 19.86 11.85
CA ASN A 253 -13.02 20.52 11.59
C ASN A 253 -11.73 19.68 11.58
N LYS A 254 -11.38 19.20 10.37
CA LYS A 254 -10.02 19.42 9.83
C LYS A 254 -10.10 20.04 8.44
N ASN A 255 -9.62 21.27 8.35
CA ASN A 255 -9.46 22.11 7.16
C ASN A 255 -9.44 21.36 5.81
N SER A 256 -10.47 21.66 5.00
CA SER A 256 -10.45 21.66 3.53
C SER A 256 -9.81 20.47 2.83
N SER A 257 -10.61 19.46 2.47
CA SER A 257 -10.58 18.86 1.13
C SER A 257 -11.84 18.01 0.86
N PRO A 258 -12.42 18.07 -0.35
CA PRO A 258 -13.65 17.38 -0.74
C PRO A 258 -13.36 15.92 -1.12
N LEU A 259 -12.76 15.13 -0.22
CA LEU A 259 -12.39 13.74 -0.52
C LEU A 259 -13.62 12.83 -0.67
N LEU A 260 -14.74 13.18 -0.04
CA LEU A 260 -15.97 12.41 -0.11
C LEU A 260 -16.72 12.59 -1.43
N ILE A 261 -16.48 13.71 -2.11
CA ILE A 261 -17.00 13.93 -3.45
C ILE A 261 -16.31 12.89 -4.36
N TYR A 262 -14.98 12.84 -4.42
CA TYR A 262 -14.26 12.00 -5.39
C TYR A 262 -14.30 10.47 -5.21
N VAL A 263 -14.60 9.93 -4.03
CA VAL A 263 -14.75 8.47 -3.85
C VAL A 263 -16.12 7.97 -4.32
N LEU A 264 -17.07 8.89 -4.51
CA LEU A 264 -18.40 8.63 -5.07
C LEU A 264 -18.53 9.02 -6.55
N TYR A 265 -17.48 9.61 -7.17
CA TYR A 265 -17.36 9.82 -8.63
C TYR A 265 -16.65 8.64 -9.33
#